data_AF-A0A8T5NYG0-F1
#
_entry.id   AF-A0A8T5NYG0-F1
#
_cell.length_a   1.000
_cell.length_b   1.000
_cell.length_c   1.000
_cell.angle_alpha   90.00
_cell.angle_beta   90.00
_cell.angle_gamma   90.00
#
_symmetry.space_group_name_H-M   'P 1'
#
loop_
_entity.id
_entity.type
_entity.pdbx_description
1 polymer ?
#
loop_
_entity_poly.entity_id
_entity_poly.type
_entity_poly.pdbx_seq_one_letter_code
_entity_poly.pdbx_strand_id
1 'polypeptide(L)'
;MKHYIFDIIVLIIMFLFVNSIQTYFHESIHAEICESFGGAAEIKYSFFMQGGETTCTTKEGSAYHIINDIVSYTASILVITAFMGLVFIAIVFEKKRILSK
;
A
#
# COMPACT_ATOMS: atom_id res chain seq x y z
N MET A 1 26.74 6.04 -15.79
CA MET A 1 25.47 5.80 -16.53
C MET A 1 25.04 4.33 -16.57
N LYS A 2 25.91 3.35 -16.85
CA LYS A 2 25.50 1.92 -16.94
C LYS A 2 24.94 1.30 -15.64
N HIS A 3 25.38 1.75 -14.46
CA HIS A 3 24.86 1.25 -13.17
C HIS A 3 23.44 1.73 -12.86
N TYR A 4 23.10 2.99 -13.18
CA TYR A 4 21.77 3.54 -12.88
C TYR A 4 20.62 2.81 -13.59
N ILE A 5 20.84 2.26 -14.79
CA ILE A 5 19.80 1.49 -15.51
C ILE A 5 19.48 0.20 -14.75
N PHE A 6 20.50 -0.52 -14.29
CA PHE A 6 20.31 -1.72 -13.48
C PHE A 6 19.61 -1.39 -12.16
N ASP A 7 20.03 -0.34 -11.47
CA ASP A 7 19.43 0.11 -10.21
C ASP A 7 17.94 0.48 -10.39
N ILE A 8 17.60 1.17 -11.48
CA ILE A 8 16.21 1.52 -11.82
C ILE A 8 15.38 0.26 -12.09
N ILE A 9 15.91 -0.72 -12.83
CA ILE A 9 15.18 -1.97 -13.11
C ILE A 9 14.92 -2.74 -11.81
N VAL A 10 15.92 -2.86 -10.94
CA VAL A 10 15.77 -3.50 -9.62
C VAL A 10 14.74 -2.76 -8.79
N LEU A 11 14.77 -1.43 -8.77
CA LEU A 11 13.79 -0.61 -8.07
C LEU A 11 12.37 -0.88 -8.57
N ILE A 12 12.15 -0.91 -9.90
CA ILE A 12 10.84 -1.21 -10.49
C ILE A 12 10.35 -2.60 -10.07
N ILE A 13 11.21 -3.62 -10.14
CA ILE A 13 10.85 -5.00 -9.73
C ILE A 13 10.45 -5.03 -8.24
N MET A 14 11.22 -4.35 -7.38
CA MET A 14 10.89 -4.27 -5.95
C MET A 14 9.55 -3.58 -5.73
N PHE A 15 9.26 -2.48 -6.43
CA PHE A 15 7.97 -1.80 -6.34
C PHE A 15 6.81 -2.71 -6.76
N LEU A 16 6.95 -3.43 -7.88
CA LEU A 16 5.93 -4.37 -8.35
C LEU A 16 5.66 -5.49 -7.33
N PHE A 17 6.73 -6.03 -6.73
CA PHE A 17 6.62 -7.07 -5.71
C PHE A 17 5.91 -6.57 -4.44
N VAL A 18 6.33 -5.41 -3.93
CA VAL A 18 5.72 -4.81 -2.73
C VAL A 18 4.26 -4.47 -2.98
N ASN A 19 3.93 -3.91 -4.15
CA ASN A 19 2.55 -3.60 -4.51
C ASN A 19 1.69 -4.87 -4.55
N SER A 20 2.19 -5.94 -5.18
CA SER A 20 1.47 -7.22 -5.24
C SER A 20 1.18 -7.81 -3.86
N ILE A 21 2.15 -7.73 -2.94
CA ILE A 21 1.97 -8.16 -1.55
C ILE A 21 0.93 -7.31 -0.84
N GLN A 22 1.00 -5.98 -0.99
CA GLN A 22 0.05 -5.07 -0.38
C GLN A 22 -1.37 -5.33 -0.90
N THR A 23 -1.55 -5.51 -2.20
CA THR A 23 -2.84 -5.89 -2.80
C THR A 23 -3.33 -7.22 -2.23
N TYR A 24 -2.50 -8.25 -2.15
CA TYR A 24 -2.90 -9.54 -1.59
C TYR A 24 -3.42 -9.42 -0.16
N PHE A 25 -2.69 -8.72 0.72
CA PHE A 25 -3.11 -8.53 2.11
C PHE A 25 -4.37 -7.67 2.23
N HIS A 26 -4.48 -6.61 1.43
CA HIS A 26 -5.66 -5.75 1.40
C HIS A 26 -6.92 -6.57 1.10
N GLU A 27 -6.92 -7.30 0.00
CA GLU A 27 -8.07 -8.13 -0.40
C GLU A 27 -8.35 -9.27 0.60
N SER A 28 -7.32 -9.83 1.22
CA SER A 28 -7.49 -10.87 2.24
C SER A 28 -8.25 -10.35 3.46
N ILE A 29 -7.99 -9.11 3.87
CA ILE A 29 -8.72 -8.46 4.98
C ILE A 29 -10.18 -8.23 4.61
N HIS A 30 -10.46 -7.83 3.36
CA HIS A 30 -11.84 -7.74 2.90
C HIS A 30 -12.53 -9.10 2.99
N ALA A 31 -11.91 -10.16 2.49
CA ALA A 31 -12.51 -11.48 2.56
C ALA A 31 -12.81 -11.91 4.01
N GLU A 32 -11.85 -11.73 4.92
CA GLU A 32 -12.01 -12.04 6.34
C GLU A 32 -13.15 -11.25 6.99
N ILE A 33 -13.26 -9.94 6.70
CA ILE A 33 -14.39 -9.13 7.18
C ILE A 33 -15.70 -9.71 6.66
N CYS A 34 -15.80 -10.05 5.38
CA CYS A 34 -17.05 -10.59 4.82
C CYS A 34 -17.46 -11.91 5.50
N GLU A 35 -16.51 -12.82 5.67
CA GLU A 35 -16.71 -14.13 6.30
C GLU A 35 -17.07 -14.00 7.78
N SER A 36 -16.52 -12.99 8.49
CA SER A 36 -16.86 -12.73 9.89
C SER A 36 -18.32 -12.33 10.10
N PHE A 37 -18.98 -11.78 9.08
CA PHE A 37 -20.41 -11.47 9.06
C PHE A 37 -21.27 -12.58 8.43
N GLY A 38 -20.72 -13.79 8.26
CA GLY A 38 -21.42 -14.94 7.68
C GLY A 38 -21.65 -14.85 6.17
N GLY A 39 -20.94 -13.95 5.48
CA GLY A 39 -20.93 -13.85 4.02
C GLY A 39 -19.93 -14.80 3.37
N ALA A 40 -20.00 -14.88 2.04
CA ALA A 40 -18.97 -15.51 1.21
C ALA A 40 -18.24 -14.41 0.44
N ALA A 41 -16.91 -14.52 0.37
CA ALA A 41 -16.06 -13.59 -0.36
C ALA A 41 -15.54 -14.22 -1.66
N GLU A 42 -15.53 -13.44 -2.74
CA GLU A 42 -14.82 -13.80 -3.98
C GLU A 42 -13.78 -12.72 -4.26
N ILE A 43 -12.49 -13.12 -4.32
CA ILE A 43 -11.37 -12.23 -4.61
C ILE A 43 -10.93 -12.42 -6.07
N LYS A 44 -10.81 -11.32 -6.81
CA LYS A 44 -10.29 -11.30 -8.18
C LYS A 44 -9.03 -10.44 -8.24
N TYR A 45 -7.91 -11.06 -8.59
CA TYR A 45 -6.66 -10.34 -8.78
C TYR A 45 -6.46 -9.98 -10.25
N SER A 46 -6.20 -8.69 -10.52
CA SER A 46 -5.82 -8.21 -11.83
C SER A 46 -4.31 -7.99 -11.89
N PHE A 47 -3.60 -8.90 -12.56
CA PHE A 47 -2.16 -8.77 -12.80
C PHE A 47 -1.81 -7.53 -13.64
N PHE A 48 -2.70 -7.12 -14.54
CA PHE A 48 -2.45 -6.01 -15.47
C PHE A 48 -2.73 -4.63 -14.85
N MET A 49 -3.70 -4.52 -13.93
CA MET A 49 -3.99 -3.26 -13.24
C MET A 49 -3.34 -3.16 -11.85
N GLN A 50 -2.59 -4.19 -11.43
CA GLN A 50 -1.96 -4.29 -10.11
C GLN A 50 -2.95 -3.97 -8.99
N GLY A 51 -4.14 -4.54 -9.11
CA GLY A 51 -5.25 -4.30 -8.20
C GLY A 51 -5.99 -5.58 -7.91
N GLY A 52 -6.74 -5.56 -6.83
CA GLY A 52 -7.66 -6.62 -6.44
C GLY A 52 -9.08 -6.07 -6.38
N GLU A 53 -10.03 -6.98 -6.43
CA GLU A 53 -11.41 -6.69 -6.10
C GLU A 53 -11.96 -7.85 -5.27
N THR A 54 -12.37 -7.55 -4.05
CA THR A 54 -13.11 -8.48 -3.19
C THR A 54 -14.59 -8.13 -3.22
N THR A 55 -15.40 -9.11 -3.59
CA THR A 55 -16.85 -9.01 -3.54
C THR A 55 -17.40 -9.79 -2.35
N CYS A 56 -18.42 -9.25 -1.68
CA CYS A 56 -19.05 -9.84 -0.50
C CYS A 56 -20.54 -10.06 -0.71
N THR A 57 -21.05 -11.21 -0.29
CA THR A 57 -22.49 -11.53 -0.43
C THR A 57 -23.38 -10.85 0.59
N THR A 58 -22.86 -10.41 1.75
CA THR A 58 -23.63 -9.76 2.81
C THR A 58 -23.50 -8.24 2.76
N LYS A 59 -24.62 -7.54 2.97
CA LYS A 59 -24.64 -6.06 3.00
C LYS A 59 -23.86 -5.49 4.18
N GLU A 60 -23.92 -6.15 5.34
CA GLU A 60 -23.18 -5.74 6.53
C GLU A 60 -21.67 -5.88 6.31
N GLY A 61 -21.21 -7.03 5.80
CA GLY A 61 -19.81 -7.25 5.43
C GLY A 61 -19.30 -6.21 4.43
N SER A 62 -20.07 -5.95 3.37
CA SER A 62 -19.74 -4.92 2.37
C SER A 62 -19.65 -3.51 2.96
N ALA A 63 -20.50 -3.14 3.92
CA ALA A 63 -20.41 -1.83 4.58
C ALA A 63 -19.11 -1.71 5.41
N TYR A 64 -18.72 -2.77 6.12
CA TYR A 64 -17.46 -2.80 6.87
C TYR A 64 -16.22 -2.88 5.97
N HIS A 65 -16.31 -3.43 4.75
CA HIS A 65 -15.26 -3.33 3.74
C HIS A 65 -14.93 -1.88 3.42
N ILE A 66 -15.97 -1.08 3.15
CA ILE A 66 -15.82 0.34 2.80
C ILE A 66 -15.21 1.12 3.96
N ILE A 67 -15.63 0.84 5.19
CA ILE A 67 -15.05 1.49 6.39
C ILE A 67 -13.57 1.10 6.53
N ASN A 68 -13.24 -0.17 6.35
CA ASN A 68 -11.87 -0.66 6.43
C ASN A 68 -10.98 0.01 5.38
N ASP A 69 -11.47 0.21 4.16
CA ASP A 69 -10.76 0.96 3.13
C ASP A 69 -10.46 2.38 3.59
N ILE A 70 -11.48 3.12 4.03
CA ILE A 70 -11.31 4.51 4.48
C ILE A 70 -10.27 4.61 5.59
N VAL A 71 -10.34 3.72 6.59
CA VAL A 71 -9.42 3.72 7.73
C VAL A 71 -8.00 3.34 7.28
N SER A 72 -7.85 2.28 6.49
CA SER A 72 -6.56 1.78 6.04
C SER A 72 -5.85 2.75 5.09
N TYR A 73 -6.58 3.39 4.17
CA TYR A 73 -6.03 4.44 3.32
C TYR A 73 -5.63 5.67 4.13
N THR A 74 -6.45 6.08 5.11
CA THR A 74 -6.12 7.21 5.98
C THR A 74 -4.86 6.93 6.80
N ALA A 75 -4.73 5.74 7.38
CA ALA A 75 -3.54 5.32 8.13
C ALA A 75 -2.30 5.30 7.23
N SER A 76 -2.42 4.78 6.00
CA SER A 76 -1.32 4.74 5.03
C SER A 76 -0.84 6.15 4.65
N ILE A 77 -1.76 7.09 4.41
CA ILE A 77 -1.43 8.50 4.12
C ILE A 77 -0.66 9.13 5.30
N LEU A 78 -1.08 8.87 6.54
CA LEU A 78 -0.38 9.38 7.72
C LEU A 78 1.05 8.84 7.82
N VAL A 79 1.24 7.54 7.60
CA VAL A 79 2.57 6.90 7.62
C VAL A 79 3.47 7.46 6.52
N ILE A 80 2.97 7.55 5.28
CA ILE A 80 3.73 8.12 4.16
C ILE A 80 4.10 9.58 4.45
N THR A 81 3.15 10.38 4.96
CA THR A 81 3.39 11.79 5.29
C THR A 81 4.45 11.94 6.38
N ALA A 82 4.38 11.12 7.44
CA ALA A 82 5.37 11.12 8.51
C ALA A 82 6.76 10.73 7.98
N PHE A 83 6.85 9.69 7.15
CA PHE A 83 8.11 9.26 6.57
C PHE A 83 8.72 10.31 5.65
N MET A 84 7.90 10.94 4.80
CA MET A 84 8.33 12.06 3.95
C MET A 84 8.79 13.27 4.77
N GLY A 85 8.10 13.57 5.87
CA GLY A 85 8.52 14.59 6.83
C GLY A 85 9.90 14.29 7.44
N LEU A 86 10.14 13.05 7.85
CA LEU A 86 11.44 12.62 8.40
C LEU A 86 12.56 12.72 7.36
N VAL A 87 12.32 12.27 6.12
CA VAL A 87 13.29 12.39 5.02
C VAL A 87 13.60 13.84 4.72
N PHE A 88 12.58 14.71 4.67
CA PHE A 88 12.77 16.16 4.46
C PHE A 88 13.64 16.77 5.57
N ILE A 89 13.34 16.47 6.82
CA ILE A 89 14.11 16.95 7.98
C ILE A 89 15.56 16.45 7.91
N ALA A 90 15.79 15.17 7.57
CA ALA A 90 17.12 14.60 7.41
C ALA A 90 17.94 15.32 6.33
N ILE A 91 17.32 15.62 5.17
CA ILE A 91 17.96 16.39 4.09
C ILE A 91 18.32 17.81 4.56
N VAL A 92 17.42 18.50 5.27
CA VAL A 92 17.66 19.85 5.77
C VAL A 92 18.83 19.87 6.77
N PHE A 93 18.87 18.93 7.71
CA PHE A 93 19.98 18.82 8.67
C PHE A 93 21.30 18.46 7.99
N GLU A 94 21.29 17.55 7.03
CA GLU A 94 22.50 17.16 6.31
C GLU A 94 23.03 18.30 5.44
N LYS A 95 22.15 19.05 4.78
CA LYS A 95 22.50 20.27 4.06
C LYS A 95 23.11 21.31 5.00
N LYS A 96 22.54 21.51 6.18
CA LYS A 96 23.08 22.42 7.20
C LYS A 96 24.47 21.97 7.70
N ARG A 97 24.69 20.67 7.84
CA ARG A 97 25.99 20.09 8.24
C ARG A 97 27.07 20.32 7.17
N ILE A 98 26.74 20.16 5.90
CA ILE A 98 27.67 20.36 4.78
C ILE A 98 28.05 21.84 4.63
N LEU A 99 27.10 22.77 4.79
CA LEU A 99 27.33 24.22 4.65
C LEU A 99 27.98 24.87 5.89
N SER A 100 28.03 24.18 7.02
CA SER A 100 28.65 24.63 8.27
C SER A 100 30.09 24.13 8.43
N LYS A 101 30.61 23.38 7.46
CA LYS A 101 32.03 23.00 7.33
C LYS A 101 32.67 23.86 6.26
#